data_AF-A0A1V5XW67-F1
#
_entry.id   AF-A0A1V5XW67-F1
#
_cell.length_a   1.000
_cell.length_b   1.000
_cell.length_c   1.000
_cell.angle_alpha   90.00
_cell.angle_beta   90.00
_cell.angle_gamma   90.00
#
_symmetry.space_group_name_H-M   'P 1'
#
loop_
_entity.id
_entity.type
_entity.pdbx_description
1 polymer ?
#
loop_
_entity_poly.entity_id
_entity_poly.type
_entity_poly.pdbx_seq_one_letter_code
_entity_poly.pdbx_strand_id
1 'polypeptide(L)'
;MNPSGCHFIKRFPKGITLFEMTIVLTVTLILSVLFIYSTSHLVVKTKIERVKEEHRVLSRALQNYRMDYNDYPSQIYFLNAPTAYLSRIPSDPFRPHVSDPTYKYYFKPTEDCDYVIISAGPDNDLDLEAMVEKYMMNASSSPASEGNAAAVRNDIMKAILPIYLATKVYDPTNGIVSDGDIITFSNK
;
A
#
# COMPACT_ATOMS: atom_id res chain seq x y z
N MET A 1 0.31 -62.61 56.55
CA MET A 1 0.01 -61.98 55.25
C MET A 1 1.13 -61.01 54.94
N ASN A 2 1.91 -61.29 53.90
CA ASN A 2 3.12 -60.55 53.49
C ASN A 2 2.73 -59.21 52.81
N PRO A 3 3.54 -58.15 52.90
CA PRO A 3 3.17 -56.80 52.46
C PRO A 3 3.53 -56.60 50.98
N SER A 4 2.69 -55.88 50.24
CA SER A 4 3.00 -55.41 48.89
C SER A 4 3.06 -53.89 48.91
N GLY A 5 4.15 -53.35 49.46
CA GLY A 5 4.50 -51.95 49.36
C GLY A 5 4.95 -51.64 47.93
N CYS A 6 4.12 -50.92 47.18
CA CYS A 6 4.46 -50.39 45.87
C CYS A 6 5.48 -49.24 46.06
N HIS A 7 6.75 -49.49 45.75
CA HIS A 7 7.80 -48.47 45.75
C HIS A 7 7.65 -47.58 44.52
N PHE A 8 7.07 -46.39 44.71
CA PHE A 8 7.01 -45.34 43.71
C PHE A 8 8.42 -44.71 43.57
N ILE A 9 9.21 -45.18 42.61
CA ILE A 9 10.55 -44.64 42.32
C ILE A 9 10.36 -43.24 41.71
N LYS A 10 10.54 -42.19 42.51
CA LYS A 10 10.68 -40.81 42.01
C LYS A 10 12.00 -40.70 41.25
N ARG A 11 11.94 -40.64 39.91
CA ARG A 11 13.07 -40.18 39.08
C ARG A 11 13.33 -38.70 39.40
N PHE A 12 14.50 -38.39 39.94
CA PHE A 12 14.98 -37.01 40.01
C PHE A 12 15.28 -36.54 38.57
N PRO A 13 14.71 -35.41 38.11
CA PRO A 13 15.05 -34.87 36.81
C PRO A 13 16.55 -34.54 36.80
N LYS A 14 17.26 -35.02 35.79
CA LYS A 14 18.66 -34.64 35.57
C LYS A 14 18.73 -33.12 35.43
N GLY A 15 19.59 -32.48 36.22
CA GLY A 15 19.82 -31.05 36.12
C GLY A 15 20.33 -30.71 34.71
N ILE A 16 19.69 -29.75 34.06
CA ILE A 16 20.13 -29.24 32.76
C ILE A 16 21.50 -28.59 32.94
N THR A 17 22.45 -28.89 32.05
CA THR A 17 23.78 -28.26 32.09
C THR A 17 23.74 -26.86 31.49
N LEU A 18 24.58 -25.95 31.98
CA LEU A 18 24.68 -24.59 31.42
C LEU A 18 24.96 -24.61 29.91
N PHE A 19 25.80 -25.54 29.45
CA PHE A 19 26.14 -25.70 28.04
C PHE A 19 24.94 -26.10 27.16
N GLU A 20 24.08 -26.96 27.68
CA GLU A 20 22.87 -27.43 26.97
C GLU A 20 21.87 -26.28 26.78
N MET A 21 21.69 -25.43 27.78
CA MET A 21 20.90 -24.19 27.62
C MET A 21 21.56 -23.23 26.63
N THR A 22 22.88 -23.07 26.66
CA THR A 22 23.59 -22.16 25.74
C THR A 22 23.43 -22.58 24.27
N ILE A 23 23.52 -23.88 23.97
CA ILE A 23 23.30 -24.38 22.60
C ILE A 23 21.87 -24.09 22.16
N VAL A 24 20.88 -24.42 23.00
CA VAL A 24 19.46 -24.20 22.68
C VAL A 24 19.18 -22.72 22.44
N LEU A 25 19.70 -21.85 23.30
CA LEU A 25 19.56 -20.39 23.14
C LEU A 25 20.22 -19.89 21.85
N THR A 26 21.40 -20.41 21.52
CA THR A 26 22.11 -20.00 20.30
C THR A 26 21.34 -20.38 19.04
N VAL A 27 20.87 -21.63 18.96
CA VAL A 27 20.12 -22.12 17.79
C VAL A 27 18.78 -21.39 17.65
N THR A 28 18.05 -21.19 18.76
CA THR A 28 16.78 -20.47 18.74
C THR A 28 16.96 -19.02 18.29
N LEU A 29 18.01 -18.34 18.74
CA LEU A 29 18.31 -16.96 18.32
C LEU A 29 18.60 -16.87 16.81
N ILE A 30 19.42 -17.78 16.26
CA ILE A 30 19.71 -17.81 14.83
C ILE A 30 18.41 -18.04 14.01
N LEU A 31 17.58 -18.99 14.43
CA LEU A 31 16.31 -19.27 13.76
C LEU A 31 15.34 -18.07 13.82
N SER A 32 15.24 -17.39 14.96
CA SER A 32 14.39 -16.20 15.11
C SER A 32 14.80 -15.06 14.18
N VAL A 33 16.10 -14.79 14.04
CA VAL A 33 16.61 -13.74 13.13
C VAL A 33 16.26 -14.06 11.67
N LEU A 34 16.48 -15.31 11.23
CA LEU A 34 16.13 -15.74 9.87
C LEU A 34 14.62 -15.60 9.60
N PHE A 35 13.79 -15.98 10.56
CA PHE A 35 12.33 -15.84 10.45
C PHE A 35 11.88 -14.39 10.30
N ILE A 36 12.45 -13.46 11.08
CA ILE A 36 12.11 -12.02 11.01
C ILE A 36 12.45 -11.45 9.62
N TYR A 37 13.63 -11.77 9.09
CA TYR A 37 14.04 -11.27 7.78
C TYR A 37 13.14 -11.81 6.66
N SER A 38 12.85 -13.11 6.69
CA SER A 38 11.99 -13.75 5.68
C SER A 38 10.55 -13.23 5.72
N THR A 39 9.95 -13.14 6.91
CA THR A 39 8.56 -12.68 7.06
C THR A 39 8.37 -11.24 6.62
N SER A 40 9.32 -10.35 6.91
CA SER A 40 9.23 -8.94 6.51
C SER A 40 9.17 -8.78 4.97
N HIS A 41 10.02 -9.49 4.23
CA HIS A 41 10.02 -9.46 2.76
C HIS A 41 8.72 -10.01 2.18
N LEU A 42 8.18 -11.09 2.76
CA LEU A 42 6.92 -11.69 2.31
C LEU A 42 5.72 -10.78 2.58
N VAL A 43 5.69 -10.09 3.72
CA VAL A 43 4.61 -9.14 4.05
C VAL A 43 4.57 -8.00 3.05
N VAL A 44 5.70 -7.38 2.72
CA VAL A 44 5.73 -6.29 1.73
C VAL A 44 5.28 -6.79 0.35
N LYS A 45 5.83 -7.93 -0.10
CA LYS A 45 5.45 -8.53 -1.39
C LYS A 45 3.95 -8.84 -1.48
N THR A 46 3.37 -9.42 -0.44
CA THR A 46 1.92 -9.74 -0.41
C THR A 46 1.06 -8.48 -0.42
N LYS A 47 1.48 -7.40 0.24
CA LYS A 47 0.82 -6.09 0.13
C LYS A 47 0.88 -5.53 -1.29
N ILE A 48 2.03 -5.59 -1.96
CA ILE A 48 2.19 -5.12 -3.35
C ILE A 48 1.25 -5.90 -4.29
N GLU A 49 1.25 -7.23 -4.20
CA GLU A 49 0.38 -8.06 -5.05
C GLU A 49 -1.10 -7.82 -4.76
N ARG A 50 -1.46 -7.56 -3.50
CA ARG A 50 -2.81 -7.13 -3.12
C ARG A 50 -3.19 -5.79 -3.76
N VAL A 51 -2.30 -4.78 -3.71
CA VAL A 51 -2.54 -3.48 -4.35
C VAL A 51 -2.78 -3.66 -5.85
N LYS A 52 -1.92 -4.42 -6.54
CA LYS A 52 -2.08 -4.67 -7.98
C LYS A 52 -3.40 -5.35 -8.31
N GLU A 53 -3.84 -6.31 -7.50
CA GLU A 53 -5.11 -6.99 -7.73
C GLU A 53 -6.31 -6.07 -7.44
N GLU A 54 -6.27 -5.31 -6.35
CA GLU A 54 -7.30 -4.32 -6.02
C GLU A 54 -7.39 -3.22 -7.09
N HIS A 55 -6.25 -2.77 -7.65
CA HIS A 55 -6.21 -1.85 -8.79
C HIS A 55 -6.88 -2.46 -10.04
N ARG A 56 -6.64 -3.74 -10.36
CA ARG A 56 -7.33 -4.41 -11.48
C ARG A 56 -8.85 -4.47 -11.26
N VAL A 57 -9.27 -4.76 -10.04
CA VAL A 57 -10.69 -4.79 -9.66
C VAL A 57 -11.31 -3.39 -9.81
N LEU A 58 -10.63 -2.35 -9.34
CA LEU A 58 -11.04 -0.95 -9.52
C LEU A 58 -11.12 -0.56 -11.00
N SER A 59 -10.11 -0.89 -11.81
CA SER A 59 -10.11 -0.62 -13.24
C SER A 59 -11.29 -1.27 -13.96
N ARG A 60 -11.65 -2.51 -13.61
CA ARG A 60 -12.84 -3.18 -14.16
C ARG A 60 -14.14 -2.48 -13.75
N ALA A 61 -14.26 -2.08 -12.49
CA ALA A 61 -15.42 -1.35 -12.00
C ALA A 61 -15.58 0.01 -12.69
N LEU A 62 -14.46 0.74 -12.87
CA LEU A 62 -14.42 1.99 -13.61
C LEU A 62 -14.83 1.81 -15.07
N GLN A 63 -14.36 0.74 -15.73
CA GLN A 63 -14.78 0.42 -17.10
C GLN A 63 -16.28 0.14 -17.18
N ASN A 64 -16.84 -0.65 -16.25
CA ASN A 64 -18.28 -0.91 -16.20
C ASN A 64 -19.08 0.39 -15.99
N TYR A 65 -18.63 1.26 -15.09
CA TYR A 65 -19.25 2.57 -14.89
C TYR A 65 -19.23 3.40 -16.18
N ARG A 66 -18.09 3.42 -16.89
CA ARG A 66 -17.98 4.12 -18.18
C ARG A 66 -18.92 3.54 -19.24
N MET A 67 -19.16 2.22 -19.26
CA MET A 67 -20.10 1.62 -20.21
C MET A 67 -21.52 2.14 -20.00
N ASP A 68 -21.92 2.41 -18.76
CA ASP A 68 -23.27 2.86 -18.43
C ASP A 68 -23.44 4.39 -18.54
N TYR A 69 -22.42 5.15 -18.13
CA TYR A 69 -22.48 6.63 -18.05
C TYR A 69 -21.67 7.34 -19.14
N ASN A 70 -21.03 6.60 -20.05
CA ASN A 70 -20.16 7.08 -21.12
C ASN A 70 -18.94 7.92 -20.67
N ASP A 71 -18.70 8.01 -19.35
CA ASP A 71 -17.58 8.71 -18.75
C ASP A 71 -17.18 8.03 -17.44
N TYR A 72 -15.96 8.27 -16.97
CA TYR A 72 -15.51 7.81 -15.65
C TYR A 72 -16.08 8.71 -14.54
N PRO A 73 -16.21 8.18 -13.30
CA PRO A 73 -16.72 8.99 -12.20
C PRO A 73 -15.71 10.06 -11.78
N SER A 74 -16.17 11.23 -11.35
CA SER A 74 -15.28 12.28 -10.83
C SER A 74 -14.63 11.93 -9.49
N GLN A 75 -15.25 11.02 -8.73
CA GLN A 75 -14.76 10.53 -7.44
C GLN A 75 -14.94 9.02 -7.35
N ILE A 76 -13.99 8.34 -6.70
CA ILE A 76 -14.02 6.88 -6.53
C ILE A 76 -15.26 6.37 -5.77
N TYR A 77 -15.86 7.23 -4.92
CA TYR A 77 -17.07 6.92 -4.17
C TYR A 77 -18.30 6.65 -5.06
N PHE A 78 -18.36 7.18 -6.28
CA PHE A 78 -19.48 6.88 -7.17
C PHE A 78 -19.51 5.42 -7.69
N LEU A 79 -18.46 4.64 -7.43
CA LEU A 79 -18.43 3.22 -7.76
C LEU A 79 -19.23 2.34 -6.79
N ASN A 80 -19.53 2.83 -5.59
CA ASN A 80 -20.32 2.08 -4.60
C ASN A 80 -21.76 2.57 -4.48
N ALA A 81 -22.07 3.79 -4.92
CA ALA A 81 -23.39 4.39 -4.86
C ALA A 81 -23.56 5.46 -5.96
N PRO A 82 -24.75 5.60 -6.58
CA PRO A 82 -26.01 4.90 -6.29
C PRO A 82 -26.13 3.50 -6.91
N THR A 83 -25.35 3.18 -7.94
CA THR A 83 -25.27 1.84 -8.55
C THR A 83 -23.98 1.17 -8.07
N ALA A 84 -24.09 -0.02 -7.46
CA ALA A 84 -22.95 -0.69 -6.85
C ALA A 84 -22.13 -1.50 -7.89
N TYR A 85 -21.16 -0.85 -8.53
CA TYR A 85 -20.15 -1.52 -9.37
C TYR A 85 -19.10 -2.27 -8.53
N LEU A 86 -18.95 -1.84 -7.28
CA LEU A 86 -18.14 -2.47 -6.24
C LEU A 86 -18.96 -2.66 -4.97
N SER A 87 -18.75 -3.78 -4.29
CA SER A 87 -19.34 -4.03 -2.98
C SER A 87 -18.80 -3.10 -1.90
N ARG A 88 -17.52 -2.74 -1.99
CA ARG A 88 -16.83 -1.79 -1.13
C ARG A 88 -15.62 -1.21 -1.84
N ILE A 89 -15.28 0.03 -1.52
CA ILE A 89 -14.03 0.66 -1.97
C ILE A 89 -12.87 0.09 -1.15
N PRO A 90 -11.86 -0.52 -1.79
CA PRO A 90 -10.70 -1.08 -1.10
C PRO A 90 -9.87 0.02 -0.44
N SER A 91 -9.12 -0.38 0.59
CA SER A 91 -8.24 0.51 1.35
C SER A 91 -6.78 0.12 1.10
N ASP A 92 -5.93 1.10 0.88
CA ASP A 92 -4.50 0.95 0.67
C ASP A 92 -3.83 0.26 1.88
N PRO A 93 -3.25 -0.96 1.70
CA PRO A 93 -2.60 -1.71 2.78
C PRO A 93 -1.28 -1.08 3.27
N PHE A 94 -0.75 -0.08 2.57
CA PHE A 94 0.42 0.68 3.00
C PHE A 94 0.08 1.85 3.93
N ARG A 95 -1.18 2.32 3.89
CA ARG A 95 -1.65 3.47 4.68
C ARG A 95 -2.78 3.13 5.66
N PRO A 96 -2.62 2.15 6.60
CA PRO A 96 -3.72 1.74 7.47
C PRO A 96 -4.11 2.76 8.55
N HIS A 97 -3.24 3.74 8.84
CA HIS A 97 -3.38 4.66 9.97
C HIS A 97 -3.76 6.10 9.58
N VAL A 98 -4.17 6.32 8.33
CA VAL A 98 -4.67 7.62 7.87
C VAL A 98 -6.20 7.68 7.94
N SER A 99 -6.76 8.89 8.06
CA SER A 99 -8.21 9.10 8.15
C SER A 99 -8.97 8.60 6.92
N ASP A 100 -8.37 8.72 5.75
CA ASP A 100 -8.87 8.17 4.49
C ASP A 100 -7.83 7.20 3.91
N PRO A 101 -7.92 5.91 4.26
CA PRO A 101 -6.99 4.89 3.80
C PRO A 101 -7.34 4.42 2.38
N THR A 102 -8.20 5.10 1.63
CA THR A 102 -8.50 4.70 0.24
C THR A 102 -7.38 5.08 -0.71
N TYR A 103 -7.34 4.39 -1.86
CA TYR A 103 -6.44 4.75 -2.95
C TYR A 103 -6.73 6.16 -3.46
N LYS A 104 -5.68 6.90 -3.81
CA LYS A 104 -5.86 8.22 -4.43
C LYS A 104 -6.32 8.05 -5.86
N TYR A 105 -7.37 8.77 -6.21
CA TYR A 105 -8.02 8.70 -7.51
C TYR A 105 -8.05 10.09 -8.12
N TYR A 106 -7.51 10.22 -9.33
CA TYR A 106 -7.57 11.44 -10.12
C TYR A 106 -8.36 11.17 -11.40
N PHE A 107 -9.42 11.95 -11.60
CA PHE A 107 -10.25 11.92 -12.80
C PHE A 107 -9.68 12.88 -13.84
N LYS A 108 -9.44 12.39 -15.06
CA LYS A 108 -8.95 13.15 -16.22
C LYS A 108 -7.81 14.13 -15.88
N PRO A 109 -6.70 13.68 -15.27
CA PRO A 109 -5.63 14.59 -14.90
C PRO A 109 -4.88 15.16 -16.12
N THR A 110 -4.90 14.46 -17.25
CA THR A 110 -4.32 14.91 -18.53
C THR A 110 -5.24 14.48 -19.68
N GLU A 111 -5.11 15.11 -20.86
CA GLU A 111 -5.94 14.79 -22.04
C GLU A 111 -5.78 13.34 -22.54
N ASP A 112 -4.59 12.77 -22.34
CA ASP A 112 -4.23 11.41 -22.73
C ASP A 112 -4.55 10.36 -21.65
N CYS A 113 -5.00 10.79 -20.47
CA CYS A 113 -5.22 9.91 -19.32
C CYS A 113 -6.62 10.11 -18.76
N ASP A 114 -7.48 9.09 -18.89
CA ASP A 114 -8.85 9.18 -18.41
C ASP A 114 -8.94 9.13 -16.87
N TYR A 115 -8.09 8.33 -16.24
CA TYR A 115 -7.99 8.28 -14.77
C TYR A 115 -6.62 7.76 -14.33
N VAL A 116 -6.26 8.08 -13.09
CA VAL A 116 -5.07 7.55 -12.40
C VAL A 116 -5.47 7.10 -10.99
N ILE A 117 -5.09 5.89 -10.63
CA ILE A 117 -5.19 5.32 -9.28
C ILE A 117 -3.78 5.17 -8.72
N ILE A 118 -3.59 5.65 -7.50
CA ILE A 118 -2.27 5.71 -6.83
C ILE A 118 -2.37 5.09 -5.43
N SER A 119 -1.41 4.24 -5.14
CA SER A 119 -1.11 3.73 -3.81
C SER A 119 0.25 4.25 -3.39
N ALA A 120 0.37 4.60 -2.10
CA ALA A 120 1.63 5.08 -1.53
C ALA A 120 2.79 4.10 -1.74
N GLY A 121 2.50 2.80 -1.65
CA GLY A 121 3.56 1.80 -1.79
C GLY A 121 4.42 1.66 -0.52
N PRO A 122 5.58 0.98 -0.60
CA PRO A 122 6.34 0.54 0.56
C PRO A 122 6.90 1.65 1.47
N ASP A 123 7.14 2.84 0.93
CA ASP A 123 7.60 4.02 1.67
C ASP A 123 6.48 4.72 2.47
N ASN A 124 5.22 4.37 2.19
CA ASN A 124 4.03 4.97 2.80
C ASN A 124 3.95 6.51 2.58
N ASP A 125 4.59 7.02 1.52
CA ASP A 125 4.48 8.40 1.09
C ASP A 125 3.56 8.53 -0.14
N LEU A 126 3.07 9.73 -0.44
CA LEU A 126 2.34 9.98 -1.68
C LEU A 126 3.11 11.03 -2.47
N ASP A 127 4.11 10.57 -3.21
CA ASP A 127 5.02 11.40 -3.98
C ASP A 127 4.28 12.42 -4.87
N LEU A 128 3.24 12.00 -5.59
CA LEU A 128 2.50 12.92 -6.46
C LEU A 128 1.81 14.03 -5.68
N GLU A 129 1.20 13.69 -4.55
CA GLU A 129 0.50 14.67 -3.72
C GLU A 129 1.49 15.65 -3.10
N ALA A 130 2.64 15.16 -2.64
CA ALA A 130 3.71 15.98 -2.10
C ALA A 130 4.30 16.93 -3.17
N MET A 131 4.47 16.45 -4.41
CA MET A 131 4.87 17.30 -5.53
C MET A 131 3.82 18.38 -5.78
N VAL A 132 2.55 18.02 -5.98
CA VAL A 132 1.48 18.99 -6.25
C VAL A 132 1.40 20.04 -5.14
N GLU A 133 1.46 19.63 -3.87
CA GLU A 133 1.43 20.55 -2.73
C GLU A 133 2.61 21.52 -2.73
N LYS A 134 3.83 21.04 -3.01
CA LYS A 134 5.03 21.89 -3.12
C LYS A 134 4.88 22.96 -4.20
N TYR A 135 4.31 22.62 -5.35
CA TYR A 135 4.06 23.58 -6.43
C TYR A 135 2.91 24.55 -6.09
N MET A 136 1.87 24.08 -5.40
CA MET A 136 0.78 24.93 -4.90
C MET A 136 1.29 26.00 -3.93
N MET A 137 2.18 25.65 -3.00
CA MET A 137 2.78 26.61 -2.06
C MET A 137 3.56 27.70 -2.81
N ASN A 138 4.34 27.32 -3.82
CA ASN A 138 5.08 28.27 -4.65
C ASN A 138 4.17 29.13 -5.54
N ALA A 139 3.00 28.63 -5.93
CA ALA A 139 2.03 29.41 -6.71
C ALA A 139 1.28 30.44 -5.84
N SER A 140 0.98 30.08 -4.58
CA SER A 140 0.26 30.95 -3.64
C SER A 140 1.04 32.18 -3.14
N SER A 141 2.37 32.20 -3.34
CA SER A 141 3.23 33.36 -3.07
C SER A 141 3.29 34.36 -4.24
N SER A 142 2.61 34.06 -5.36
CA SER A 142 2.54 34.92 -6.53
C SER A 142 1.26 35.76 -6.51
N PRO A 143 1.32 37.11 -6.58
CA PRO A 143 0.17 38.01 -6.40
C PRO A 143 -0.88 37.96 -7.53
N ALA A 144 -0.75 37.04 -8.50
CA ALA A 144 -1.62 36.91 -9.68
C ALA A 144 -2.68 35.79 -9.56
N SER A 145 -2.74 35.04 -8.44
CA SER A 145 -3.66 33.91 -8.30
C SER A 145 -5.03 34.33 -7.75
N GLU A 146 -5.76 35.19 -8.48
CA GLU A 146 -7.22 35.37 -8.33
C GLU A 146 -8.03 34.21 -8.97
N GLY A 147 -7.41 33.05 -9.17
CA GLY A 147 -8.04 31.85 -9.72
C GLY A 147 -8.65 30.95 -8.65
N ASN A 148 -9.71 30.22 -9.01
CA ASN A 148 -10.25 29.12 -8.20
C ASN A 148 -9.14 28.10 -7.90
N ALA A 149 -8.81 27.87 -6.62
CA ALA A 149 -7.71 27.00 -6.20
C ALA A 149 -7.78 25.59 -6.81
N ALA A 150 -8.98 25.07 -7.06
CA ALA A 150 -9.16 23.78 -7.73
C ALA A 150 -8.70 23.79 -9.20
N ALA A 151 -8.91 24.89 -9.92
CA ALA A 151 -8.46 25.04 -11.31
C ALA A 151 -6.93 25.11 -11.38
N VAL A 152 -6.31 25.92 -10.51
CA VAL A 152 -4.84 26.00 -10.41
C VAL A 152 -4.26 24.62 -10.09
N ARG A 153 -4.88 23.88 -9.16
CA ARG A 153 -4.44 22.51 -8.81
C ARG A 153 -4.49 21.57 -10.01
N ASN A 154 -5.55 21.64 -10.81
CA ASN A 154 -5.67 20.82 -12.02
C ASN A 154 -4.60 21.19 -13.07
N ASP A 155 -4.31 22.48 -13.25
CA ASP A 155 -3.28 22.94 -14.19
C ASP A 155 -1.88 22.46 -13.76
N ILE A 156 -1.57 22.57 -12.46
CA ILE A 156 -0.32 22.06 -11.88
C ILE A 156 -0.24 20.54 -12.02
N MET A 157 -1.32 19.83 -11.73
CA MET A 157 -1.40 18.38 -11.89
C MET A 157 -1.09 17.95 -13.33
N LYS A 158 -1.70 18.61 -14.32
CA LYS A 158 -1.48 18.34 -15.75
C LYS A 158 -0.01 18.52 -16.15
N ALA A 159 0.67 19.50 -15.57
CA ALA A 159 2.08 19.78 -15.82
C ALA A 159 3.03 18.79 -15.11
N ILE A 160 2.70 18.37 -13.88
CA ILE A 160 3.54 17.50 -13.06
C ILE A 160 3.39 16.03 -13.45
N LEU A 161 2.18 15.59 -13.81
CA LEU A 161 1.89 14.17 -14.00
C LEU A 161 2.86 13.48 -14.96
N PRO A 162 3.22 14.02 -16.15
CA PRO A 162 4.19 13.38 -17.04
C PRO A 162 5.57 13.21 -16.41
N ILE A 163 6.01 14.19 -15.62
CA ILE A 163 7.30 14.15 -14.90
C ILE A 163 7.25 13.09 -13.81
N TYR A 164 6.16 13.06 -13.05
CA TYR A 164 5.94 12.07 -11.99
C TYR A 164 5.91 10.64 -12.55
N LEU A 165 5.14 10.39 -13.62
CA LEU A 165 5.05 9.08 -14.28
C LEU A 165 6.41 8.60 -14.84
N ALA A 166 7.35 9.49 -15.09
CA ALA A 166 8.69 9.15 -15.57
C ALA A 166 9.71 8.92 -14.45
N THR A 167 9.45 9.37 -13.22
CA THR A 167 10.48 9.49 -12.17
C THR A 167 10.13 8.84 -10.84
N LYS A 168 8.84 8.82 -10.46
CA LYS A 168 8.36 8.40 -9.13
C LYS A 168 7.37 7.24 -9.20
N VAL A 169 7.55 6.40 -10.21
CA VAL A 169 6.81 5.15 -10.36
C VAL A 169 7.57 4.04 -9.65
N TYR A 170 6.84 3.22 -8.89
CA TYR A 170 7.37 2.03 -8.25
C TYR A 170 8.25 1.20 -9.21
N ASP A 171 9.55 1.19 -8.95
CA ASP A 171 10.53 0.37 -9.66
C ASP A 171 10.88 -0.85 -8.80
N PRO A 172 10.63 -2.09 -9.28
CA PRO A 172 10.94 -3.32 -8.59
C PRO A 172 12.42 -3.74 -8.70
N THR A 173 13.38 -2.82 -8.90
CA THR A 173 14.82 -3.15 -9.02
C THR A 173 15.32 -4.09 -7.91
N ASN A 174 14.71 -4.06 -6.71
CA ASN A 174 14.86 -5.10 -5.66
C ASN A 174 13.54 -5.76 -5.18
N GLY A 175 12.41 -5.51 -5.85
CA GLY A 175 11.12 -6.19 -5.66
C GLY A 175 10.33 -5.87 -4.38
N ILE A 176 10.93 -5.16 -3.41
CA ILE A 176 10.34 -4.84 -2.10
C ILE A 176 10.63 -3.43 -1.56
N VAL A 177 11.61 -2.72 -2.13
CA VAL A 177 11.96 -1.35 -1.71
C VAL A 177 11.87 -0.47 -2.93
N SER A 178 11.03 0.56 -2.84
CA SER A 178 10.90 1.63 -3.81
C SER A 178 10.53 2.90 -3.08
N ASP A 179 11.03 4.01 -3.59
CA ASP A 179 10.73 5.40 -3.16
C ASP A 179 9.69 6.01 -4.11
N GLY A 180 8.71 5.20 -4.49
CA GLY A 180 7.84 5.47 -5.62
C GLY A 180 6.53 4.75 -5.48
N ASP A 181 5.48 5.45 -5.88
CA ASP A 181 4.10 5.02 -5.74
C ASP A 181 3.76 3.87 -6.71
N ILE A 182 2.84 3.00 -6.30
CA ILE A 182 2.26 1.99 -7.19
C ILE A 182 1.09 2.64 -7.94
N ILE A 183 1.24 2.77 -9.25
CA ILE A 183 0.28 3.47 -10.11
C ILE A 183 -0.48 2.53 -11.05
N THR A 184 -1.70 2.92 -11.40
CA THR A 184 -2.46 2.33 -12.49
C THR A 184 -3.25 3.43 -13.17
N PHE A 185 -3.06 3.58 -14.48
CA PHE A 185 -3.71 4.60 -15.27
C PHE A 185 -4.32 4.01 -16.54
N SER A 186 -5.36 4.66 -17.04
CA SER A 186 -5.93 4.35 -18.35
C SER A 186 -5.34 5.29 -19.37
N ASN A 187 -4.71 4.73 -20.40
CA ASN A 187 -4.39 5.48 -21.59
C ASN A 187 -5.64 5.61 -22.47
N LYS A 188 -5.77 6.74 -23.16
CA LYS A 188 -6.89 7.00 -24.06
C LYS A 188 -6.68 6.41 -25.45
#